data_AF-A0A960V561-F1
#
_entry.id   AF-A0A960V561-F1
#
_cell.length_a   1.000
_cell.length_b   1.000
_cell.length_c   1.000
_cell.angle_alpha   90.00
_cell.angle_beta   90.00
_cell.angle_gamma   90.00
#
_symmetry.space_group_name_H-M   'P 1'
#
loop_
_entity.id
_entity.type
_entity.pdbx_description
1 polymer ?
#
loop_
_entity_poly.entity_id
_entity_poly.type
_entity_poly.pdbx_seq_one_letter_code
_entity_poly.pdbx_strand_id
1 'polypeptide(L)'
;MFSIAGFVLTRVLASPTSLSILFFGCAVTALAVLLGWTYALVARTKDQENCGIVFSMRAHILLHLVPFSYVVMQFFIEMSPLTNGLFLGPLMLFFLTGRNTWRIMSEQFDWKMYRLFYRGNTGLLTVLPILAILGALMHEGSVGGEAFKRVVLVYSYGHALLIGIAVIRIEQDIRNRFQVSTP
;
A
#
# COMPACT_ATOMS: atom_id res chain seq x y z
N MET A 1 -4.64 7.56 13.69
CA MET A 1 -4.68 9.05 13.83
C MET A 1 -3.35 9.70 14.21
N PHE A 2 -2.30 8.95 14.59
CA PHE A 2 -1.01 9.52 15.01
C PHE A 2 -0.01 9.87 13.87
N SER A 3 -0.31 9.61 12.60
CA SER A 3 0.69 9.73 11.51
C SER A 3 0.76 11.09 10.79
N ILE A 4 -0.27 11.95 10.90
CA ILE A 4 -0.28 13.25 10.19
C ILE A 4 0.40 14.34 11.03
N ALA A 5 0.17 14.36 12.35
CA ALA A 5 0.73 15.37 13.25
C ALA A 5 2.26 15.25 13.37
N GLY A 6 2.79 14.02 13.47
CA GLY A 6 4.23 13.79 13.46
C GLY A 6 4.88 14.23 12.14
N PHE A 7 4.19 14.06 11.02
CA PHE A 7 4.69 14.38 9.68
C PHE A 7 4.72 15.88 9.36
N VAL A 8 3.74 16.65 9.87
CA VAL A 8 3.78 18.12 9.77
C VAL A 8 4.94 18.66 10.61
N LEU A 9 5.20 18.07 11.77
CA LEU A 9 6.31 18.48 12.65
C LEU A 9 7.69 18.29 11.99
N THR A 10 7.88 17.22 11.22
CA THR A 10 9.17 16.91 10.56
C THR A 10 9.42 17.71 9.29
N ARG A 11 8.38 18.29 8.68
CA ARG A 11 8.51 19.24 7.56
C ARG A 11 8.76 20.67 8.03
N VAL A 12 8.29 21.05 9.21
CA VAL A 12 8.50 22.38 9.82
C VAL A 12 9.90 22.51 10.42
N LEU A 13 10.47 21.42 10.93
CA LEU A 13 11.84 21.36 11.45
C LEU A 13 12.76 20.93 10.30
N ALA A 14 13.45 21.88 9.66
CA ALA A 14 14.21 21.74 8.40
C ALA A 14 15.44 20.79 8.43
N SER A 15 15.47 19.78 9.29
CA SER A 15 16.47 18.72 9.35
C SER A 15 15.80 17.43 9.82
N PRO A 16 16.17 16.24 9.28
CA PRO A 16 15.76 14.97 9.87
C PRO A 16 16.37 14.88 11.28
N THR A 17 15.63 15.40 12.25
CA THR A 17 15.97 15.27 13.67
C THR A 17 15.96 13.79 14.03
N SER A 18 16.74 13.38 15.04
CA SER A 18 16.70 12.00 15.54
C SER A 18 15.27 11.53 15.87
N LEU A 19 14.39 12.47 16.22
CA LEU A 19 12.96 12.25 16.45
C LEU A 19 12.20 11.86 15.17
N SER A 20 12.46 12.50 14.02
CA SER A 20 11.79 12.15 12.76
C SER A 20 12.18 10.76 12.29
N ILE A 21 13.45 10.40 12.45
CA ILE A 21 13.99 9.08 12.12
C ILE A 21 13.36 8.03 13.04
N LEU A 22 13.31 8.28 14.35
CA LEU A 22 12.68 7.38 15.32
C LEU A 22 11.20 7.15 14.99
N PHE A 23 10.45 8.24 14.75
CA PHE A 23 9.04 8.15 14.40
C PHE A 23 8.80 7.34 13.13
N PHE A 24 9.58 7.61 12.09
CA PHE A 24 9.52 6.86 10.83
C PHE A 24 9.85 5.38 11.05
N GLY A 25 10.90 5.08 11.83
CA GLY A 25 11.25 3.72 12.23
C GLY A 25 10.09 3.00 12.92
N CYS A 26 9.47 3.63 13.92
CA CYS A 26 8.30 3.07 14.60
C CYS A 26 7.13 2.81 13.64
N ALA A 27 6.84 3.73 12.72
CA ALA A 27 5.78 3.55 11.72
C ALA A 27 6.07 2.36 10.78
N VAL A 28 7.31 2.22 10.31
CA VAL A 28 7.73 1.09 9.46
C VAL A 28 7.63 -0.24 10.23
N THR A 29 8.07 -0.27 11.49
CA THR A 29 7.96 -1.47 12.34
C THR A 29 6.51 -1.85 12.59
N ALA A 30 5.65 -0.89 12.95
CA ALA A 30 4.22 -1.16 13.18
C ALA A 30 3.54 -1.73 11.94
N LEU A 31 3.85 -1.15 10.78
CA LEU A 31 3.36 -1.62 9.49
C LEU A 31 3.86 -3.03 9.15
N ALA A 32 5.15 -3.32 9.38
CA ALA A 32 5.70 -4.65 9.18
C ALA A 32 5.01 -5.71 10.06
N VAL A 33 4.72 -5.36 11.32
CA VAL A 33 3.97 -6.21 12.26
C VAL A 33 2.53 -6.43 11.75
N LEU A 34 1.84 -5.39 11.30
CA LEU A 34 0.48 -5.50 10.76
C LEU A 34 0.41 -6.37 9.49
N LEU A 35 1.37 -6.19 8.57
CA LEU A 35 1.46 -7.01 7.37
C LEU A 35 1.79 -8.47 7.70
N GLY A 36 2.73 -8.70 8.62
CA GLY A 36 3.09 -10.04 9.08
C GLY A 36 1.92 -10.76 9.76
N TRP A 37 1.17 -10.05 10.60
CA TRP A 37 -0.06 -10.55 11.22
C TRP A 37 -1.10 -10.93 10.17
N THR A 38 -1.36 -10.03 9.21
CA THR A 38 -2.34 -10.28 8.13
C THR A 38 -1.91 -11.46 7.26
N TYR A 39 -0.62 -11.60 6.98
CA TYR A 39 -0.08 -12.73 6.24
C TYR A 39 -0.31 -14.05 6.99
N ALA A 40 -0.03 -14.08 8.29
CA ALA A 40 -0.29 -15.24 9.14
C ALA A 40 -1.79 -15.58 9.21
N LEU A 41 -2.65 -14.58 9.28
CA LEU A 41 -4.11 -14.75 9.27
C LEU A 41 -4.58 -15.39 7.96
N VAL A 42 -4.15 -14.86 6.81
CA VAL A 42 -4.47 -15.40 5.49
C VAL A 42 -3.94 -16.84 5.34
N ALA A 43 -2.75 -17.13 5.87
CA ALA A 43 -2.16 -18.47 5.84
C ALA A 43 -2.93 -19.52 6.67
N ARG A 44 -3.71 -19.09 7.67
CA ARG A 44 -4.53 -19.98 8.51
C ARG A 44 -5.91 -20.26 7.94
N THR A 45 -6.35 -19.50 6.93
CA THR A 45 -7.63 -19.74 6.24
C THR A 45 -7.59 -21.11 5.57
N LYS A 46 -8.34 -22.08 6.09
CA LYS A 46 -8.32 -23.50 5.68
C LYS A 46 -9.00 -23.79 4.33
N ASP A 47 -9.42 -22.77 3.59
CA ASP A 47 -10.12 -22.93 2.31
C ASP A 47 -9.15 -23.38 1.20
N GLN A 48 -8.85 -24.68 1.18
CA GLN A 48 -7.97 -25.33 0.21
C GLN A 48 -8.55 -25.30 -1.22
N GLU A 49 -9.86 -25.12 -1.37
CA GLU A 49 -10.53 -25.06 -2.69
C GLU A 49 -10.15 -23.82 -3.51
N ASN A 50 -9.57 -22.79 -2.88
CA ASN A 50 -9.24 -21.52 -3.53
C ASN A 50 -7.75 -21.14 -3.40
N CYS A 51 -6.84 -22.08 -3.65
CA CYS A 51 -5.39 -21.88 -3.56
C CYS A 51 -4.88 -20.61 -4.30
N GLY A 52 -5.43 -20.31 -5.48
CA GLY A 52 -5.07 -19.10 -6.24
C GLY A 52 -5.44 -17.78 -5.55
N ILE A 53 -6.54 -17.77 -4.78
CA ILE A 53 -6.98 -16.60 -4.01
C ILE A 53 -6.02 -16.33 -2.86
N VAL A 54 -5.72 -17.36 -2.07
CA VAL A 54 -4.78 -17.27 -0.94
C VAL A 54 -3.40 -16.83 -1.43
N PHE A 55 -2.94 -17.36 -2.57
CA PHE A 55 -1.72 -16.93 -3.21
C PHE A 55 -1.75 -15.44 -3.61
N SER A 56 -2.80 -14.97 -4.29
CA SER A 56 -2.94 -13.57 -4.67
C SER A 56 -2.96 -12.62 -3.46
N MET A 57 -3.62 -13.00 -2.37
CA MET A 57 -3.66 -12.21 -1.14
C MET A 57 -2.28 -12.12 -0.48
N ARG A 58 -1.58 -13.25 -0.36
CA ARG A 58 -0.20 -13.30 0.16
C ARG A 58 0.75 -12.48 -0.71
N ALA A 59 0.67 -12.64 -2.03
CA ALA A 59 1.44 -11.86 -2.98
C ALA A 59 1.18 -10.36 -2.82
N HIS A 60 -0.08 -9.93 -2.69
CA HIS A 60 -0.42 -8.53 -2.47
C HIS A 60 0.16 -8.00 -1.15
N ILE A 61 0.05 -8.77 -0.05
CA ILE A 61 0.64 -8.40 1.25
C ILE A 61 2.15 -8.19 1.11
N LEU A 62 2.87 -9.10 0.45
CA LEU A 62 4.31 -8.95 0.22
C LEU A 62 4.64 -7.76 -0.68
N LEU A 63 3.83 -7.53 -1.71
CA LEU A 63 4.01 -6.42 -2.66
C LEU A 63 3.81 -5.05 -2.02
N HIS A 64 3.27 -4.94 -0.80
CA HIS A 64 3.26 -3.68 -0.05
C HIS A 64 4.68 -3.12 0.15
N LEU A 65 5.71 -3.97 0.15
CA LEU A 65 7.10 -3.52 0.20
C LEU A 65 7.46 -2.56 -0.95
N VAL A 66 6.78 -2.66 -2.10
CA VAL A 66 7.03 -1.81 -3.28
C VAL A 66 6.64 -0.35 -3.04
N PRO A 67 5.37 0.01 -2.75
CA PRO A 67 5.02 1.40 -2.47
C PRO A 67 5.75 1.94 -1.23
N PHE A 68 6.08 1.10 -0.25
CA PHE A 68 6.86 1.53 0.91
C PHE A 68 8.31 1.83 0.57
N SER A 69 8.99 0.97 -0.19
CA SER A 69 10.35 1.25 -0.64
C SER A 69 10.40 2.46 -1.57
N TYR A 70 9.39 2.65 -2.43
CA TYR A 70 9.26 3.86 -3.24
C TYR A 70 9.19 5.13 -2.39
N VAL A 71 8.36 5.13 -1.34
CA VAL A 71 8.23 6.27 -0.40
C VAL A 71 9.56 6.52 0.33
N VAL A 72 10.18 5.46 0.88
CA VAL A 72 11.49 5.56 1.55
C VAL A 72 12.51 6.17 0.59
N MET A 73 12.63 5.63 -0.62
CA MET A 73 13.57 6.16 -1.60
C MET A 73 13.28 7.61 -1.92
N GLN A 74 12.03 8.00 -2.20
CA GLN A 74 11.70 9.42 -2.46
C GLN A 74 11.97 10.37 -1.29
N PHE A 75 12.04 9.89 -0.06
CA PHE A 75 12.37 10.70 1.10
C PHE A 75 13.87 10.86 1.33
N PHE A 76 14.63 9.79 1.11
CA PHE A 76 16.06 9.76 1.46
C PHE A 76 16.98 9.92 0.25
N ILE A 77 16.47 9.64 -0.95
CA ILE A 77 17.21 9.59 -2.20
C ILE A 77 16.44 10.37 -3.26
N GLU A 78 17.05 11.38 -3.85
CA GLU A 78 16.48 12.02 -5.03
C GLU A 78 16.51 11.01 -6.19
N MET A 79 15.34 10.45 -6.52
CA MET A 79 15.25 9.40 -7.53
C MET A 79 15.28 9.99 -8.95
N SER A 80 16.18 9.48 -9.79
CA SER A 80 16.23 9.81 -11.21
C SER A 80 14.92 9.45 -11.94
N PRO A 81 14.62 10.07 -13.10
CA PRO A 81 13.47 9.69 -13.92
C PRO A 81 13.45 8.19 -14.29
N LEU A 82 14.62 7.62 -14.61
CA LEU A 82 14.75 6.18 -14.90
C LEU A 82 14.36 5.33 -13.69
N THR A 83 14.86 5.66 -12.51
CA THR A 83 14.51 4.94 -11.26
C THR A 83 13.01 5.02 -10.99
N ASN A 84 12.38 6.19 -11.16
CA ASN A 84 10.93 6.31 -11.04
C ASN A 84 10.18 5.42 -12.04
N GLY A 85 10.64 5.36 -13.29
CA GLY A 85 10.09 4.49 -14.32
C GLY A 85 10.19 3.01 -13.98
N LEU A 86 11.31 2.56 -13.38
CA LEU A 86 11.50 1.16 -12.96
C LEU A 86 10.49 0.72 -11.89
N PHE A 87 10.00 1.64 -11.07
CA PHE A 87 8.96 1.34 -10.08
C PHE A 87 7.57 1.10 -10.67
N LEU A 88 7.32 1.54 -11.91
CA LEU A 88 6.00 1.39 -12.54
C LEU A 88 5.57 -0.08 -12.60
N GLY A 89 6.44 -0.98 -13.09
CA GLY A 89 6.12 -2.41 -13.21
C GLY A 89 5.74 -3.05 -11.87
N PRO A 90 6.60 -2.99 -10.85
CA PRO A 90 6.29 -3.48 -9.51
C PRO A 90 5.03 -2.85 -8.89
N LEU A 91 4.82 -1.55 -9.08
CA LEU A 91 3.60 -0.87 -8.62
C LEU A 91 2.36 -1.42 -9.33
N MET A 92 2.41 -1.66 -10.64
CA MET A 92 1.32 -2.28 -11.39
C MET A 92 0.99 -3.67 -10.86
N LEU A 93 1.99 -4.49 -10.55
CA LEU A 93 1.77 -5.80 -9.92
C LEU A 93 1.12 -5.66 -8.54
N PHE A 94 1.56 -4.69 -7.73
CA PHE A 94 0.96 -4.39 -6.43
C PHE A 94 -0.53 -4.02 -6.58
N PHE A 95 -0.89 -3.12 -7.49
CA PHE A 95 -2.28 -2.71 -7.67
C PHE A 95 -3.14 -3.79 -8.32
N LEU A 96 -2.59 -4.63 -9.19
CA LEU A 96 -3.31 -5.74 -9.83
C LEU A 96 -3.68 -6.81 -8.80
N THR A 97 -2.70 -7.27 -8.02
CA THR A 97 -2.92 -8.23 -6.94
C THR A 97 -3.82 -7.66 -5.85
N GLY A 98 -3.72 -6.34 -5.59
CA GLY A 98 -4.60 -5.61 -4.68
C GLY A 98 -6.02 -5.58 -5.18
N ARG A 99 -6.25 -5.17 -6.43
CA ARG A 99 -7.57 -5.16 -7.06
C ARG A 99 -8.24 -6.53 -6.94
N ASN A 100 -7.52 -7.62 -7.25
CA ASN A 100 -8.08 -8.97 -7.15
C ASN A 100 -8.44 -9.33 -5.70
N THR A 101 -7.54 -9.04 -4.75
CA THR A 101 -7.76 -9.27 -3.32
C THR A 101 -9.01 -8.52 -2.84
N TRP A 102 -9.09 -7.23 -3.10
CA TRP A 102 -10.20 -6.39 -2.61
C TRP A 102 -11.52 -6.68 -3.31
N ARG A 103 -11.49 -7.12 -4.58
CA ARG A 103 -12.69 -7.63 -5.27
C ARG A 103 -13.27 -8.81 -4.51
N ILE A 104 -12.45 -9.82 -4.24
CA ILE A 104 -12.86 -11.04 -3.55
C ILE A 104 -13.38 -10.70 -2.15
N MET A 105 -12.65 -9.86 -1.40
CA MET A 105 -13.11 -9.41 -0.08
C MET A 105 -14.44 -8.67 -0.17
N SER A 106 -14.67 -7.84 -1.18
CA SER A 106 -15.94 -7.13 -1.35
C SER A 106 -17.12 -8.00 -1.78
N GLU A 107 -16.85 -9.10 -2.49
CA GLU A 107 -17.84 -10.11 -2.87
C GLU A 107 -18.19 -11.01 -1.67
N GLN A 108 -17.19 -11.29 -0.84
CA GLN A 108 -17.34 -12.14 0.34
C GLN A 108 -17.92 -11.41 1.55
N PHE A 109 -17.60 -10.13 1.70
CA PHE A 109 -17.93 -9.32 2.86
C PHE A 109 -18.51 -7.98 2.37
N ASP A 110 -19.77 -7.69 2.72
CA ASP A 110 -20.49 -6.49 2.25
C ASP A 110 -20.09 -5.22 3.01
N TRP A 111 -18.79 -4.90 3.00
CA TRP A 111 -18.25 -3.70 3.63
C TRP A 111 -17.79 -2.67 2.60
N LYS A 112 -18.25 -1.42 2.77
CA LYS A 112 -17.96 -0.30 1.87
C LYS A 112 -16.46 -0.05 1.70
N MET A 113 -15.67 -0.31 2.73
CA MET A 113 -14.22 -0.17 2.72
C MET A 113 -13.55 -1.09 1.66
N TYR A 114 -14.00 -2.34 1.51
CA TYR A 114 -13.43 -3.25 0.50
C TYR A 114 -13.71 -2.75 -0.93
N ARG A 115 -14.92 -2.23 -1.16
CA ARG A 115 -15.26 -1.58 -2.44
C ARG A 115 -14.41 -0.34 -2.71
N LEU A 116 -14.12 0.45 -1.69
CA LEU A 116 -13.23 1.61 -1.81
C LEU A 116 -11.82 1.19 -2.23
N PHE A 117 -11.23 0.20 -1.57
CA PHE A 117 -9.91 -0.30 -1.93
C PHE A 117 -9.89 -0.93 -3.34
N TYR A 118 -10.93 -1.68 -3.72
CA TYR A 118 -11.07 -2.23 -5.07
C TYR A 118 -11.04 -1.14 -6.14
N ARG A 119 -11.85 -0.08 -5.96
CA ARG A 119 -11.91 1.07 -6.88
C ARG A 119 -10.60 1.85 -6.90
N GLY A 120 -10.00 2.07 -5.73
CA GLY A 120 -8.71 2.77 -5.61
C GLY A 120 -7.58 2.06 -6.37
N ASN A 121 -7.46 0.73 -6.19
CA ASN A 121 -6.48 -0.08 -6.92
C ASN A 121 -6.76 -0.07 -8.44
N THR A 122 -8.03 -0.16 -8.83
CA THR A 122 -8.42 -0.07 -10.26
C THR A 122 -8.06 1.28 -10.86
N GLY A 123 -8.35 2.37 -10.16
CA GLY A 123 -8.01 3.72 -10.62
C GLY A 123 -6.50 3.90 -10.80
N LEU A 124 -5.69 3.41 -9.86
CA LEU A 124 -4.23 3.54 -9.94
C LEU A 124 -3.59 2.65 -11.00
N LEU A 125 -4.15 1.48 -11.29
CA LEU A 125 -3.75 0.67 -12.45
C LEU A 125 -3.91 1.44 -13.77
N THR A 126 -4.91 2.30 -13.86
CA THR A 126 -5.16 3.08 -15.08
C THR A 126 -4.35 4.39 -15.10
N VAL A 127 -4.34 5.13 -13.98
CA VAL A 127 -3.78 6.47 -13.92
C VAL A 127 -2.25 6.45 -13.95
N LEU A 128 -1.58 5.53 -13.24
CA LEU A 128 -0.12 5.55 -13.14
C LEU A 128 0.60 5.30 -14.47
N PRO A 129 0.19 4.34 -15.32
CA PRO A 129 0.78 4.21 -16.66
C PRO A 129 0.60 5.46 -17.51
N ILE A 130 -0.58 6.09 -17.47
CA ILE A 130 -0.85 7.33 -18.20
C ILE A 130 0.12 8.42 -17.75
N LEU A 131 0.25 8.64 -16.43
CA LEU A 131 1.17 9.64 -15.89
C LEU A 131 2.63 9.34 -16.22
N ALA A 132 3.04 8.07 -16.18
CA ALA A 132 4.38 7.65 -16.55
C ALA A 132 4.68 7.89 -18.04
N ILE A 133 3.74 7.56 -18.93
CA ILE A 133 3.87 7.82 -20.38
C ILE A 133 3.94 9.32 -20.64
N LEU A 134 3.05 10.12 -20.04
CA LEU A 134 3.09 11.58 -20.17
C LEU A 134 4.40 12.17 -19.65
N GLY A 135 4.91 11.65 -18.53
CA GLY A 135 6.21 12.06 -17.98
C GLY A 135 7.38 11.74 -18.91
N ALA A 136 7.36 10.59 -19.57
CA ALA A 136 8.38 10.19 -20.54
C ALA A 136 8.31 11.01 -21.85
N LEU A 137 7.11 11.31 -22.34
CA LEU A 137 6.91 12.05 -23.59
C LEU A 137 7.27 13.53 -23.48
N MET A 138 7.08 14.14 -22.30
CA MET A 138 7.22 15.59 -22.13
C MET A 138 8.61 16.06 -21.66
N HIS A 139 9.63 15.17 -21.65
CA HIS A 139 11.01 15.42 -21.18
C HIS A 139 11.14 15.84 -19.69
N GLU A 140 12.37 15.84 -19.18
CA GLU A 140 12.68 16.04 -17.75
C GLU A 140 12.11 17.38 -17.21
N GLY A 141 11.43 17.31 -16.06
CA GLY A 141 10.72 18.45 -15.44
C GLY A 141 9.25 18.57 -15.81
N SER A 142 8.72 17.65 -16.64
CA SER A 142 7.32 17.67 -17.05
C SER A 142 6.33 17.38 -15.92
N VAL A 143 5.16 18.01 -16.02
CA VAL A 143 4.01 17.84 -15.11
C VAL A 143 3.65 16.38 -14.87
N GLY A 144 3.84 15.49 -15.86
CA GLY A 144 3.53 14.06 -15.77
C GLY A 144 4.39 13.30 -14.76
N GLY A 145 5.71 13.52 -14.73
CA GLY A 145 6.62 12.84 -13.79
C GLY A 145 6.40 13.28 -12.34
N GLU A 146 6.22 14.58 -12.11
CA GLU A 146 5.89 15.11 -10.79
C GLU A 146 4.49 14.67 -10.33
N ALA A 147 3.51 14.62 -11.25
CA ALA A 147 2.19 14.08 -10.94
C ALA A 147 2.25 12.61 -10.55
N PHE A 148 3.03 11.79 -11.26
CA PHE A 148 3.25 10.38 -10.92
C PHE A 148 3.73 10.24 -9.48
N LYS A 149 4.82 10.94 -9.13
CA LYS A 149 5.38 10.94 -7.78
C LYS A 149 4.34 11.34 -6.73
N ARG A 150 3.63 12.46 -6.96
CA ARG A 150 2.62 12.97 -6.02
C ARG A 150 1.47 11.99 -5.83
N VAL A 151 0.97 11.38 -6.90
CA VAL A 151 -0.12 10.39 -6.82
C VAL A 151 0.30 9.17 -6.03
N VAL A 152 1.50 8.62 -6.27
CA VAL A 152 2.01 7.48 -5.52
C VAL A 152 2.21 7.83 -4.04
N LEU A 153 2.75 9.01 -3.72
CA LEU A 153 2.92 9.45 -2.33
C LEU A 153 1.58 9.62 -1.62
N VAL A 154 0.61 10.31 -2.23
CA VAL A 154 -0.74 10.52 -1.66
C VAL A 154 -1.43 9.18 -1.44
N TYR A 155 -1.35 8.28 -2.41
CA TYR A 155 -1.87 6.92 -2.26
C TYR A 155 -1.21 6.20 -1.08
N SER A 156 0.12 6.17 -1.02
CA SER A 156 0.83 5.44 0.03
C SER A 156 0.52 5.97 1.43
N TYR A 157 0.38 7.29 1.61
CA TYR A 157 -0.01 7.85 2.91
C TYR A 157 -1.46 7.51 3.26
N GLY A 158 -2.39 7.70 2.32
CA GLY A 158 -3.79 7.35 2.52
C GLY A 158 -3.95 5.87 2.83
N HIS A 159 -3.23 5.00 2.13
CA HIS A 159 -3.25 3.56 2.32
C HIS A 159 -2.65 3.16 3.68
N ALA A 160 -1.50 3.74 4.07
CA ALA A 160 -0.90 3.50 5.38
C ALA A 160 -1.80 3.95 6.55
N LEU A 161 -2.59 5.01 6.36
CA LEU A 161 -3.58 5.45 7.36
C LEU A 161 -4.72 4.44 7.51
N LEU A 162 -5.16 3.83 6.41
CA LEU A 162 -6.29 2.93 6.38
C LEU A 162 -5.92 1.48 6.69
N ILE A 163 -4.63 1.10 6.58
CA ILE A 163 -4.22 -0.29 6.73
C ILE A 163 -4.56 -0.87 8.11
N GLY A 164 -4.37 -0.12 9.19
CA GLY A 164 -4.71 -0.60 10.53
C GLY A 164 -6.20 -0.90 10.69
N ILE A 165 -7.06 -0.02 10.15
CA ILE A 165 -8.51 -0.21 10.13
C ILE A 165 -8.86 -1.44 9.27
N ALA A 166 -8.21 -1.58 8.11
CA ALA A 166 -8.41 -2.70 7.22
C ALA A 166 -8.05 -4.03 7.89
N VAL A 167 -6.89 -4.13 8.55
CA VAL A 167 -6.44 -5.34 9.24
C VAL A 167 -7.41 -5.76 10.34
N ILE A 168 -7.83 -4.83 11.21
CA ILE A 168 -8.79 -5.11 12.28
C ILE A 168 -10.09 -5.66 11.69
N ARG A 169 -10.58 -5.04 10.61
CA ARG A 169 -11.82 -5.46 9.97
C ARG A 169 -11.70 -6.83 9.31
N ILE A 170 -10.61 -7.08 8.59
CA ILE A 170 -10.32 -8.38 7.97
C ILE A 170 -10.28 -9.48 9.03
N GLU A 171 -9.65 -9.21 10.17
CA GLU A 171 -9.61 -10.14 11.29
C GLU A 171 -11.00 -10.45 11.84
N GLN A 172 -11.83 -9.43 12.08
CA GLN A 172 -13.21 -9.63 12.53
C GLN A 172 -14.02 -10.45 11.52
N ASP A 173 -13.92 -10.12 10.23
CA ASP A 173 -14.65 -10.79 9.16
C ASP A 173 -14.24 -12.26 9.02
N ILE A 174 -12.94 -12.56 9.08
CA ILE A 174 -12.41 -13.94 9.04
C ILE A 174 -12.83 -14.72 10.28
N ARG A 175 -12.72 -14.13 11.48
CA ARG A 175 -13.12 -14.79 12.74
C ARG A 175 -14.60 -15.16 12.73
N ASN A 176 -15.46 -14.23 12.34
CA ASN A 176 -16.91 -14.44 12.32
C ASN A 176 -17.33 -15.50 11.29
N ARG A 177 -16.66 -15.55 10.13
CA ARG A 177 -17.02 -16.46 9.05
C ARG A 177 -16.47 -17.88 9.24
N PHE A 178 -15.25 -18.02 9.75
CA PHE A 178 -14.54 -19.30 9.78
C PHE A 178 -14.38 -19.89 11.20
N GLN A 179 -14.99 -19.27 12.23
CA GLN A 179 -14.94 -19.72 13.63
C GLN A 179 -13.52 -20.06 14.12
N VAL A 180 -12.52 -19.29 13.67
CA VAL A 180 -11.11 -19.54 14.02
C VAL A 180 -10.91 -19.17 15.50
N SER A 181 -10.64 -20.17 16.34
CA SER A 181 -10.28 -19.97 17.75
C SER A 181 -8.96 -19.21 17.87
N THR A 182 -8.86 -18.33 18.86
CA THR A 182 -7.60 -17.66 19.23
C THR A 182 -6.55 -18.70 19.63
N PRO A 183 -5.25 -18.47 19.31
CA PRO A 183 -4.19 -19.13 20.06
C PRO A 183 -4.27 -18.77 21.55
#